data_AF-A0A212FPY2-F1
#
_entry.id   AF-A0A212FPY2-F1
#
_cell.length_a   1.000
_cell.length_b   1.000
_cell.length_c   1.000
_cell.angle_alpha   90.00
_cell.angle_beta   90.00
_cell.angle_gamma   90.00
#
_symmetry.space_group_name_H-M   'P 1'
#
loop_
_entity.id
_entity.type
_entity.pdbx_description
1 polymer ?
#
loop_
_entity_poly.entity_id
_entity_poly.type
_entity_poly.pdbx_seq_one_letter_code
_entity_poly.pdbx_strand_id
1 'polypeptide(L)'
;MLLAVFLGSGSQVFGMTLVTLAFACLGFLSPANRGALMTCALVAWVLLGAAAGYVSARVYKSFGGRRWKSNILLTSMVCPGVVFSLFFTMNLILWGKGSSAAVPFSTLVALLALWFGVSVPLTFIGAYFGFRKRVFEQLGFYE
;
A
#
# COMPACT_ATOMS: atom_id res chain seq x y z
N MET A 1 8.91 14.62 3.62
CA MET A 1 8.48 13.29 4.12
C MET A 1 7.09 12.99 3.64
N LEU A 2 6.07 13.76 4.01
CA LEU A 2 4.67 13.57 3.55
C LEU A 2 4.51 13.47 2.02
N LEU A 3 5.18 14.33 1.25
CA LEU A 3 5.14 14.24 -0.22
C LEU A 3 5.62 12.87 -0.74
N ALA A 4 6.73 12.36 -0.21
CA ALA A 4 7.28 11.05 -0.58
C ALA A 4 6.35 9.89 -0.17
N VAL A 5 5.72 10.02 1.01
CA VAL A 5 4.70 9.09 1.50
C VAL A 5 3.51 9.03 0.54
N PHE A 6 2.94 10.17 0.17
CA PHE A 6 1.79 10.22 -0.74
C PHE A 6 2.14 9.75 -2.16
N LEU A 7 3.34 10.07 -2.67
CA LEU A 7 3.82 9.54 -3.96
C LEU A 7 4.01 8.03 -3.93
N GLY A 8 4.56 7.48 -2.84
CA GLY A 8 4.68 6.04 -2.64
C GLY A 8 3.32 5.35 -2.65
N SER A 9 2.39 5.79 -1.79
CA SER A 9 1.04 5.22 -1.74
C SER A 9 0.25 5.45 -3.04
N GLY A 10 0.43 6.59 -3.70
CA GLY A 10 -0.17 6.88 -5.00
C GLY A 10 0.30 5.93 -6.10
N SER A 11 1.61 5.62 -6.13
CA SER A 11 2.16 4.64 -7.08
C SER A 11 1.62 3.23 -6.84
N GLN A 12 1.35 2.87 -5.59
CA GLN A 12 0.75 1.59 -5.21
C GLN A 12 -0.69 1.48 -5.71
N VAL A 13 -1.51 2.50 -5.46
CA VAL A 13 -2.90 2.57 -5.93
C VAL A 13 -2.94 2.56 -7.46
N PHE A 14 -2.10 3.34 -8.12
CA PHE A 14 -2.04 3.41 -9.58
C PHE A 14 -1.69 2.05 -10.20
N GLY A 15 -0.64 1.38 -9.69
CA GLY A 15 -0.27 0.04 -10.14
C GLY A 15 -1.39 -0.97 -9.92
N MET A 16 -2.09 -0.88 -8.77
CA MET A 16 -3.20 -1.76 -8.45
C MET A 16 -4.36 -1.55 -9.42
N THR A 17 -4.73 -0.30 -9.73
CA THR A 17 -5.77 0.03 -10.70
C THR A 17 -5.45 -0.52 -12.09
N LEU A 18 -4.19 -0.42 -12.54
CA LEU A 18 -3.77 -0.97 -13.83
C LEU A 18 -3.87 -2.50 -13.86
N VAL A 19 -3.42 -3.18 -12.80
CA VAL A 19 -3.51 -4.64 -12.69
C VAL A 19 -4.98 -5.07 -12.70
N THR A 20 -5.83 -4.43 -11.90
CA THR A 20 -7.28 -4.72 -11.86
C THR A 20 -7.93 -4.46 -13.21
N LEU A 21 -7.59 -3.37 -13.90
CA LEU A 21 -8.12 -3.05 -15.22
C LEU A 21 -7.69 -4.10 -16.26
N ALA A 22 -6.44 -4.57 -16.24
CA ALA A 22 -5.97 -5.63 -17.12
C ALA A 22 -6.76 -6.94 -16.92
N PHE A 23 -6.96 -7.36 -15.66
CA PHE A 23 -7.80 -8.53 -15.36
C PHE A 23 -9.27 -8.32 -15.75
N ALA A 24 -9.76 -7.07 -15.69
CA ALA A 24 -11.09 -6.71 -16.18
C ALA A 24 -11.22 -6.93 -17.69
N CYS A 25 -10.28 -6.40 -18.45
CA CYS A 25 -10.26 -6.48 -19.91
C CYS A 25 -10.08 -7.91 -20.42
N LEU A 26 -9.39 -8.77 -19.67
CA LEU A 26 -9.21 -10.20 -20.00
C LEU A 26 -10.46 -11.06 -19.71
N GLY A 27 -11.54 -10.47 -19.20
CA GLY A 27 -12.81 -11.18 -18.98
C GLY A 27 -12.86 -12.07 -17.73
N PHE A 28 -11.79 -12.10 -16.92
CA PHE A 28 -11.77 -12.82 -15.62
C PHE A 28 -12.66 -12.15 -14.56
N LEU A 29 -13.14 -10.93 -14.82
CA LEU A 29 -14.04 -10.17 -13.95
C LEU A 29 -15.49 -10.23 -14.43
N SER A 30 -16.06 -11.43 -14.55
CA SER A 30 -17.51 -11.56 -14.58
C SER A 30 -18.10 -11.25 -13.19
N PRO A 31 -19.24 -10.51 -13.06
CA PRO A 31 -19.91 -10.21 -11.79
C PRO A 31 -20.25 -11.42 -10.89
N ALA A 32 -20.08 -12.64 -11.42
CA ALA A 32 -20.23 -13.92 -10.75
C ALA A 32 -19.13 -14.24 -9.72
N ASN A 33 -17.94 -13.62 -9.80
CA ASN A 33 -16.78 -13.99 -8.97
C ASN A 33 -16.26 -12.85 -8.07
N ARG A 34 -17.17 -12.09 -7.44
CA ARG A 34 -16.87 -10.91 -6.60
C ARG A 34 -15.81 -11.18 -5.52
N GLY A 35 -15.76 -12.41 -4.99
CA GLY A 35 -14.73 -12.82 -4.03
C GLY A 35 -13.31 -12.90 -4.62
N ALA A 36 -13.16 -13.40 -5.85
CA ALA A 36 -11.87 -13.55 -6.52
C ALA A 36 -11.24 -12.19 -6.89
N LEU A 37 -12.09 -11.21 -7.24
CA LEU A 37 -11.66 -9.83 -7.46
C LEU A 37 -11.05 -9.24 -6.17
N MET A 38 -11.75 -9.37 -5.05
CA MET A 38 -11.34 -8.81 -3.76
C MET A 38 -10.03 -9.45 -3.27
N THR A 39 -9.84 -10.74 -3.47
CA THR A 39 -8.59 -11.42 -3.12
C THR A 39 -7.44 -11.02 -4.05
N CYS A 40 -7.66 -10.94 -5.37
CA CYS A 40 -6.64 -10.42 -6.30
C CYS A 40 -6.23 -8.98 -5.96
N ALA A 41 -7.21 -8.13 -5.63
CA ALA A 41 -6.99 -6.76 -5.21
C ALA A 41 -6.11 -6.68 -3.94
N LEU A 42 -6.40 -7.51 -2.93
CA LEU A 42 -5.60 -7.59 -1.71
C LEU A 42 -4.17 -8.09 -1.97
N VAL A 43 -4.01 -9.12 -2.81
CA VAL A 43 -2.68 -9.66 -3.17
C VAL A 43 -1.87 -8.61 -3.94
N ALA A 44 -2.48 -7.98 -4.95
CA ALA A 44 -1.85 -6.91 -5.72
C ALA A 44 -1.43 -5.75 -4.82
N TRP A 45 -2.30 -5.34 -3.89
CA TRP A 45 -1.99 -4.32 -2.90
C TRP A 45 -0.75 -4.65 -2.08
N VAL A 46 -0.66 -5.87 -1.54
CA VAL A 46 0.49 -6.32 -0.74
C VAL A 46 1.77 -6.31 -1.60
N LEU A 47 1.74 -6.93 -2.78
CA LEU A 47 2.90 -7.03 -3.67
C LEU A 47 3.43 -5.67 -4.12
N LEU A 48 2.52 -4.75 -4.46
CA LEU A 48 2.85 -3.39 -4.86
C LEU A 48 3.34 -2.52 -3.68
N GLY A 49 3.23 -2.99 -2.43
CA GLY A 49 3.82 -2.33 -1.26
C GLY A 49 5.34 -2.15 -1.39
N ALA A 50 6.04 -3.10 -2.02
CA ALA A 50 7.47 -2.95 -2.31
C ALA A 50 7.73 -1.79 -3.29
N ALA A 51 6.90 -1.64 -4.33
CA ALA A 51 7.01 -0.52 -5.27
C ALA A 51 6.73 0.82 -4.58
N ALA A 52 5.73 0.87 -3.69
CA ALA A 52 5.41 2.04 -2.89
C ALA A 52 6.59 2.49 -2.02
N GLY A 53 7.23 1.54 -1.33
CA GLY A 53 8.42 1.77 -0.52
C GLY A 53 9.60 2.25 -1.36
N TYR A 54 9.81 1.65 -2.54
CA TYR A 54 10.86 2.05 -3.47
C TYR A 54 10.69 3.50 -3.94
N VAL A 55 9.50 3.85 -4.44
CA VAL A 55 9.19 5.20 -4.96
C VAL A 55 9.31 6.23 -3.84
N SER A 56 8.73 5.97 -2.67
CA SER A 56 8.84 6.85 -1.50
C SER A 56 10.29 7.07 -1.08
N ALA A 57 11.11 6.01 -1.01
CA ALA A 57 12.52 6.10 -0.65
C ALA A 57 13.34 6.90 -1.67
N ARG A 58 13.08 6.73 -2.97
CA ARG A 58 13.77 7.47 -4.04
C ARG A 58 13.46 8.95 -3.98
N VAL A 59 12.18 9.30 -3.92
CA VAL A 59 11.73 10.70 -3.82
C VAL A 59 12.29 11.34 -2.55
N TYR A 60 12.19 10.65 -1.40
CA TYR A 60 12.70 11.17 -0.14
C TYR A 60 14.22 11.40 -0.16
N LYS A 61 14.98 10.53 -0.83
CA LYS A 61 16.42 10.68 -1.01
C LYS A 61 16.78 11.84 -1.93
N SER A 62 16.02 12.06 -3.01
CA SER A 62 16.23 13.20 -3.93
C SER A 62 16.08 14.56 -3.24
N PHE A 63 15.20 14.67 -2.25
CA PHE A 63 15.06 15.88 -1.42
C PHE A 63 16.09 15.96 -0.27
N GLY A 64 17.18 15.18 -0.29
CA GLY A 64 18.21 15.18 0.75
C GLY A 64 17.80 14.54 2.09
N GLY A 65 16.71 13.77 2.11
CA GLY A 65 16.18 13.15 3.33
C GLY A 65 17.08 12.03 3.86
N ARG A 66 17.63 12.18 5.08
CA ARG A 66 18.49 11.17 5.73
C ARG A 66 17.72 10.16 6.60
N ARG A 67 16.52 10.51 7.06
CA ARG A 67 15.70 9.68 7.99
C ARG A 67 14.80 8.67 7.25
N TRP A 68 15.41 7.78 6.48
CA TRP A 68 14.70 6.83 5.61
C TRP A 68 13.75 5.90 6.39
N LYS A 69 14.16 5.38 7.56
CA LYS A 69 13.33 4.49 8.40
C LYS A 69 11.98 5.12 8.80
N SER A 70 12.00 6.38 9.24
CA SER A 70 10.78 7.10 9.66
C SER A 70 9.89 7.41 8.46
N ASN A 71 10.47 7.76 7.30
CA ASN A 71 9.70 8.01 6.08
C ASN A 71 8.94 6.75 5.60
N ILE A 72 9.58 5.59 5.71
CA ILE A 72 8.99 4.30 5.29
C ILE A 72 7.88 3.88 6.24
N LEU A 73 8.13 4.01 7.55
CA LEU A 73 7.11 3.71 8.56
C LEU A 73 5.87 4.60 8.37
N LEU A 74 6.06 5.89 8.04
CA LEU A 74 4.95 6.76 7.67
C LEU A 74 4.27 6.32 6.37
N THR A 75 5.03 5.85 5.38
CA THR A 75 4.49 5.37 4.09
C THR A 75 3.60 4.15 4.27
N SER A 76 3.99 3.20 5.12
CA SER A 76 3.22 1.99 5.39
C SER A 76 2.09 2.18 6.41
N MET A 77 2.10 3.26 7.20
CA MET A 77 1.11 3.49 8.27
C MET A 77 0.03 4.51 7.90
N VAL A 78 0.37 5.62 7.23
CA VAL A 78 -0.57 6.75 7.07
C VAL A 78 -1.73 6.39 6.16
N CYS A 79 -1.48 5.98 4.91
CA CYS A 79 -2.56 5.65 3.98
C CYS A 79 -3.38 4.44 4.44
N PRO A 80 -2.77 3.29 4.79
CA PRO A 80 -3.56 2.13 5.23
C PRO A 80 -4.26 2.36 6.58
N GLY A 81 -3.66 3.16 7.48
CA GLY A 81 -4.25 3.48 8.78
C GLY A 81 -5.47 4.38 8.69
N VAL A 82 -5.47 5.36 7.79
CA VAL A 82 -6.66 6.19 7.52
C VAL A 82 -7.79 5.33 6.97
N VAL A 83 -7.50 4.46 6.00
CA VAL A 83 -8.50 3.54 5.41
C VAL A 83 -9.04 2.56 6.45
N PHE A 84 -8.16 1.96 7.26
CA PHE A 84 -8.55 1.03 8.31
C PHE A 84 -9.40 1.72 9.38
N SER A 85 -9.07 2.96 9.78
CA SER A 85 -9.85 3.71 10.76
C SER A 85 -11.27 3.98 10.25
N LEU A 86 -11.39 4.42 9.00
CA LEU A 86 -12.69 4.70 8.37
C LEU A 86 -13.53 3.42 8.25
N PHE A 87 -12.91 2.34 7.79
CA PHE A 87 -13.53 1.01 7.71
C PHE A 87 -13.95 0.50 9.10
N PHE A 88 -13.11 0.64 10.12
CA PHE A 88 -13.40 0.21 11.47
C PHE A 88 -14.58 0.97 12.07
N THR A 89 -14.62 2.31 11.93
CA THR A 89 -15.77 3.11 12.37
C THR A 89 -17.06 2.68 11.69
N MET A 90 -17.04 2.46 10.37
CA MET A 90 -18.19 1.92 9.65
C MET A 90 -18.58 0.54 10.18
N ASN A 91 -17.62 -0.34 10.42
CA ASN A 91 -17.87 -1.70 10.93
C ASN A 91 -18.51 -1.70 12.33
N LEU A 92 -18.10 -0.77 13.21
CA LEU A 92 -18.73 -0.59 14.53
C LEU A 92 -20.22 -0.23 14.41
N ILE A 93 -20.57 0.64 13.48
CA ILE A 93 -21.98 1.02 13.21
C ILE A 93 -22.77 -0.19 12.70
N LEU A 94 -22.17 -1.02 11.83
CA LEU A 94 -22.81 -2.23 11.30
C LEU A 94 -23.04 -3.29 12.39
N TRP A 95 -22.09 -3.48 13.30
CA TRP A 95 -22.27 -4.34 14.48
C TRP A 95 -23.41 -3.84 15.37
N GLY A 96 -23.49 -2.53 15.64
CA GLY A 96 -24.56 -1.95 16.44
C GLY A 96 -25.96 -2.18 15.85
N LYS A 97 -26.06 -2.33 14.52
CA LYS A 97 -27.32 -2.65 13.82
C LYS A 97 -27.57 -4.15 13.62
N GLY A 98 -26.69 -5.03 14.11
CA GLY A 98 -26.80 -6.48 13.91
C GLY A 98 -26.75 -6.90 12.43
N SER A 99 -26.13 -6.09 11.57
CA SER A 99 -26.11 -6.35 10.13
C SER A 99 -25.23 -7.56 9.81
N SER A 100 -25.72 -8.48 8.97
CA SER A 100 -24.92 -9.59 8.42
C SER A 100 -23.78 -9.14 7.52
N ALA A 101 -23.76 -7.87 7.10
CA ALA A 101 -22.65 -7.26 6.37
C ALA A 101 -21.50 -6.83 7.30
N ALA A 102 -21.68 -6.91 8.62
CA ALA A 102 -20.62 -6.57 9.56
C ALA A 102 -19.49 -7.61 9.50
N VAL A 103 -18.26 -7.12 9.36
CA VAL A 103 -17.09 -7.97 9.29
C VAL A 103 -16.80 -8.55 10.68
N PRO A 104 -16.66 -9.88 10.83
CA PRO A 104 -16.42 -10.50 12.12
C PRO A 104 -15.04 -10.14 12.66
N PHE A 105 -14.89 -10.17 13.99
CA PHE A 105 -13.67 -9.76 14.67
C PHE A 105 -12.43 -10.54 14.18
N SER A 106 -12.58 -11.83 13.89
CA SER A 106 -11.49 -12.65 13.34
C SER A 106 -10.90 -12.08 12.04
N THR A 107 -11.75 -11.59 11.13
CA THR A 107 -11.29 -10.99 9.87
C THR A 107 -10.58 -9.66 10.09
N LEU A 108 -10.98 -8.86 11.09
CA LEU A 108 -10.24 -7.65 11.47
C LEU A 108 -8.83 -7.97 11.97
N VAL A 109 -8.70 -9.00 12.81
CA VAL A 109 -7.39 -9.47 13.29
C VAL A 109 -6.54 -10.00 12.14
N ALA A 110 -7.13 -10.74 11.20
CA ALA A 110 -6.42 -11.24 10.01
C ALA A 110 -5.92 -10.09 9.12
N LEU A 111 -6.73 -9.04 8.91
CA LEU A 111 -6.32 -7.85 8.15
C LEU A 111 -5.17 -7.11 8.84
N LEU A 112 -5.21 -6.96 10.16
CA LEU A 112 -4.11 -6.38 10.93
C LEU A 112 -2.84 -7.23 10.83
N ALA A 113 -2.96 -8.56 11.00
CA ALA A 113 -1.83 -9.47 10.87
C ALA A 113 -1.19 -9.42 9.47
N LEU A 114 -2.00 -9.34 8.41
CA LEU A 114 -1.52 -9.20 7.04
C LEU A 114 -0.85 -7.83 6.82
N TRP A 115 -1.41 -6.75 7.38
CA TRP A 115 -0.84 -5.42 7.27
C TRP A 115 0.52 -5.31 7.99
N PHE A 116 0.57 -5.61 9.28
CA PHE A 116 1.80 -5.50 10.08
C PHE A 116 2.81 -6.62 9.78
N GLY A 117 2.34 -7.83 9.50
CA GLY A 117 3.19 -9.02 9.29
C GLY A 117 3.75 -9.16 7.88
N VAL A 118 3.06 -8.64 6.85
CA VAL A 118 3.49 -8.80 5.45
C VAL A 118 3.67 -7.46 4.75
N SER A 119 2.66 -6.60 4.76
CA SER A 119 2.71 -5.34 4.00
C SER A 119 3.79 -4.38 4.49
N VAL A 120 3.92 -4.18 5.82
CA VAL A 120 4.96 -3.34 6.42
C VAL A 120 6.38 -3.83 6.07
N PRO A 121 6.78 -5.09 6.32
CA PRO A 121 8.14 -5.54 5.98
C PRO A 121 8.40 -5.50 4.47
N LEU A 122 7.41 -5.82 3.63
CA LEU A 122 7.58 -5.77 2.18
C LEU A 122 7.80 -4.34 1.66
N THR A 123 7.09 -3.36 2.23
CA THR A 123 7.31 -1.93 1.97
C THR A 123 8.73 -1.52 2.42
N PHE A 124 9.19 -2.06 3.53
CA PHE A 124 10.54 -1.81 4.05
C PHE A 124 11.64 -2.35 3.13
N ILE A 125 11.46 -3.57 2.61
CA ILE A 125 12.37 -4.19 1.64
C ILE A 125 12.46 -3.33 0.38
N GLY A 126 11.33 -2.96 -0.22
CA GLY A 126 11.31 -2.13 -1.42
C GLY A 126 11.99 -0.78 -1.23
N ALA A 127 11.77 -0.17 -0.08
CA ALA A 127 12.41 1.09 0.29
C ALA A 127 13.92 0.96 0.55
N TYR A 128 14.37 -0.14 1.15
CA TYR A 128 15.79 -0.42 1.32
C TYR A 128 16.54 -0.47 -0.02
N PHE A 129 15.97 -1.17 -1.01
CA PHE A 129 16.51 -1.20 -2.37
C PHE A 129 16.46 0.18 -3.05
N GLY A 130 15.39 0.95 -2.83
CA GLY A 130 15.27 2.32 -3.37
C GLY A 130 16.32 3.28 -2.81
N PHE A 131 16.60 3.18 -1.51
CA PHE A 131 17.55 4.07 -0.83
C PHE A 131 19.01 3.74 -1.15
N ARG A 132 19.34 2.49 -1.52
CA ARG A 132 20.70 2.09 -1.92
C ARG A 132 21.13 2.62 -3.29
N LYS A 133 20.19 2.91 -4.21
CA LYS A 133 20.54 3.46 -5.54
C LYS A 133 20.99 4.93 -5.45
N ARG A 134 21.96 5.34 -6.28
CA ARG A 134 22.49 6.74 -6.35
C ARG A 134 21.38 7.75 -6.71
N VAL A 135 21.47 8.97 -6.19
CA VAL A 135 20.52 10.05 -6.51
C VAL A 135 20.80 10.53 -7.92
N PHE A 136 19.76 10.83 -8.70
CA PHE A 136 19.90 11.26 -10.10
C PHE A 136 20.78 12.52 -10.25
N GLU A 137 20.78 13.40 -9.23
CA GLU A 137 21.59 14.63 -9.18
C GLU A 137 23.12 14.39 -9.26
N GLN A 138 23.64 13.26 -8.80
CA GLN A 138 25.10 13.01 -8.80
C GLN A 138 25.66 12.65 -10.18
N LEU A 139 24.81 12.43 -11.19
CA LEU A 139 25.24 12.15 -12.56
C LEU A 139 25.48 13.42 -13.40
N GLY A 140 24.99 14.59 -12.97
CA GLY A 140 25.10 15.84 -13.75
C GLY A 140 26.24 16.79 -13.35
N PHE A 141 26.99 16.48 -12.29
CA PHE A 141 28.14 17.30 -11.83
C PHE A 141 29.50 16.64 -12.11
N TYR A 142 29.52 15.60 -12.94
CA TYR A 142 30.72 14.91 -13.41
C TYR A 142 30.79 14.88 -14.96
N GLU A 143 30.18 15.87 -15.61
CA GLU A 143 30.41 16.20 -17.03
C GLU A 143 30.79 17.68 -17.15
#